data_AF-A0A915Z6G3-F1
#
_entry.id   AF-A0A915Z6G3-F1
#
_cell.length_a   1.000
_cell.length_b   1.000
_cell.length_c   1.000
_cell.angle_alpha   90.00
_cell.angle_beta   90.00
_cell.angle_gamma   90.00
#
_symmetry.space_group_name_H-M   'P 1'
#
loop_
_entity.id
_entity.type
_entity.pdbx_description
1 polymer ?
#
loop_
_entity_poly.entity_id
_entity_poly.type
_entity_poly.pdbx_seq_one_letter_code
_entity_poly.pdbx_strand_id
1 'polypeptide(L)'
;MPLTFFIWLLYQCYLFSNIQKRNSSLLIIEWGDEDILLQRNIQRTTVIAFIREFPGYSQLVQNQSDSIFYFIDTPSTQASCIVDNIVLALKRKYHQVNMVSFGRVYISKEENLFRANEILNVF
;
A
#
# COMPACT_ATOMS: atom_id res chain seq x y z
N MET A 1 -8.14 -3.13 14.38
CA MET A 1 -8.85 -2.51 13.25
C MET A 1 -10.30 -2.27 13.61
N PRO A 2 -10.84 -1.07 13.38
CA PRO A 2 -12.27 -0.82 13.52
C PRO A 2 -13.06 -1.56 12.41
N LEU A 3 -14.21 -2.14 12.76
CA LEU A 3 -15.07 -2.91 11.85
C LEU A 3 -15.42 -2.13 10.58
N THR A 4 -15.62 -0.81 10.72
CA THR A 4 -15.90 0.12 9.62
C THR A 4 -14.78 0.19 8.60
N PHE A 5 -13.52 0.21 9.03
CA PHE A 5 -12.36 0.19 8.12
C PHE A 5 -12.31 -1.14 7.36
N PHE A 6 -12.58 -2.25 8.03
CA PHE A 6 -12.55 -3.57 7.40
C PHE A 6 -13.66 -3.74 6.34
N ILE A 7 -14.89 -3.30 6.65
CA ILE A 7 -16.01 -3.33 5.69
C ILE A 7 -15.72 -2.39 4.49
N TRP A 8 -15.18 -1.21 4.76
CA TRP A 8 -14.78 -0.27 3.72
C TRP A 8 -13.65 -0.83 2.85
N LEU A 9 -12.65 -1.48 3.45
CA LEU A 9 -11.57 -2.16 2.74
C LEU A 9 -12.10 -3.27 1.83
N LEU A 10 -13.03 -4.10 2.33
CA LEU A 10 -13.68 -5.14 1.53
C LEU A 10 -14.45 -4.54 0.34
N TYR A 11 -15.14 -3.42 0.54
CA TYR A 11 -15.82 -2.71 -0.54
C TYR A 11 -14.84 -2.18 -1.60
N GLN A 12 -13.71 -1.62 -1.19
CA GLN A 12 -12.67 -1.16 -2.13
C GLN A 12 -12.02 -2.33 -2.86
N CYS A 13 -11.76 -3.46 -2.19
CA CYS A 13 -11.28 -4.69 -2.82
C CYS A 13 -12.32 -5.27 -3.81
N TYR A 14 -13.61 -5.19 -3.51
CA TYR A 14 -14.69 -5.61 -4.40
C TYR A 14 -14.79 -4.72 -5.64
N LEU A 15 -14.73 -3.39 -5.47
CA LEU A 15 -14.66 -2.46 -6.60
C LEU A 15 -13.40 -2.72 -7.44
N PHE A 16 -12.27 -2.99 -6.80
CA PHE A 16 -11.03 -3.36 -7.47
C PHE A 16 -11.20 -4.64 -8.30
N SER A 17 -11.85 -5.69 -7.77
CA SER A 17 -12.16 -6.92 -8.52
C SER A 17 -12.95 -6.67 -9.80
N ASN A 18 -13.84 -5.67 -9.82
CA ASN A 18 -14.68 -5.34 -10.97
C ASN A 18 -13.98 -4.43 -11.99
N ILE A 19 -12.93 -3.71 -11.59
CA ILE A 19 -12.14 -2.80 -12.45
C ILE A 19 -10.82 -3.45 -12.89
N GLN A 20 -10.48 -4.61 -12.30
CA GLN A 20 -9.17 -5.24 -12.40
C GLN A 20 -8.77 -5.54 -13.85
N LYS A 21 -7.75 -4.83 -14.32
CA LYS A 21 -7.04 -5.15 -15.56
C LYS A 21 -5.96 -6.19 -15.24
N ARG A 22 -5.65 -7.06 -16.22
CA ARG A 22 -4.55 -8.03 -16.11
C ARG A 22 -3.27 -7.33 -15.62
N ASN A 23 -2.55 -7.95 -14.67
CA ASN A 23 -1.33 -7.44 -14.03
C ASN A 23 -1.56 -6.18 -13.18
N SER A 24 -2.51 -6.20 -12.24
CA SER A 24 -2.68 -5.09 -11.31
C SER A 24 -2.52 -5.50 -9.85
N SER A 25 -1.95 -4.58 -9.09
CA SER A 25 -1.56 -4.77 -7.69
C SER A 25 -2.10 -3.62 -6.85
N LEU A 26 -2.51 -3.94 -5.63
CA LEU A 26 -3.08 -2.99 -4.70
C LEU A 26 -2.24 -2.94 -3.43
N LEU A 27 -1.80 -1.74 -3.07
CA LEU A 27 -1.04 -1.43 -1.87
C LEU A 27 -1.95 -0.65 -0.92
N ILE A 28 -2.14 -1.17 0.29
CA ILE A 28 -2.88 -0.49 1.35
C ILE A 28 -1.93 -0.16 2.49
N ILE A 29 -2.05 1.05 3.03
CA ILE A 29 -1.33 1.48 4.22
C ILE A 29 -2.35 1.88 5.28
N GLU A 30 -2.42 1.10 6.36
CA GLU A 30 -3.04 1.55 7.61
C GLU A 30 -2.04 2.45 8.33
N TRP A 31 -2.37 3.72 8.44
CA TRP A 31 -1.57 4.70 9.17
C TRP A 31 -1.82 4.57 10.67
N GLY A 32 -0.75 4.53 11.46
CA GLY A 32 -0.84 4.73 12.90
C GLY A 32 -1.08 6.21 13.25
N ASP A 33 -0.95 6.49 14.55
CA ASP A 33 -1.11 7.82 15.12
C ASP A 33 -0.15 8.84 14.48
N GLU A 34 -0.67 9.99 14.09
CA GLU A 34 0.04 11.04 13.36
C GLU A 34 1.13 11.69 14.22
N ASP A 35 0.89 11.87 15.52
CA ASP A 35 1.89 12.41 16.44
C ASP A 35 3.10 11.48 16.54
N ILE A 36 2.86 10.17 16.52
CA ILE A 36 3.92 9.16 16.61
C ILE A 36 4.68 9.04 15.28
N LEU A 37 3.99 9.13 14.15
CA LEU A 37 4.63 9.20 12.84
C LEU A 37 5.57 10.41 12.75
N LEU A 38 5.12 11.59 13.22
CA LEU A 38 5.94 12.79 13.27
C LEU A 38 7.16 12.66 14.19
N GLN A 39 7.01 12.08 15.38
CA GLN A 39 8.13 11.80 16.29
C GLN A 39 9.21 10.93 15.65
N ARG A 40 8.85 10.11 14.66
CA ARG A 40 9.77 9.24 13.92
C ARG A 40 10.27 9.82 12.61
N ASN A 41 10.01 11.11 12.36
CA ASN A 41 10.30 11.78 11.09
C ASN A 41 9.62 11.12 9.88
N ILE A 42 8.46 10.49 10.09
CA ILE A 42 7.63 9.91 9.04
C ILE A 42 6.48 10.86 8.76
N GLN A 43 6.58 11.64 7.68
CA GLN A 43 5.48 12.49 7.23
C GLN A 43 4.61 11.72 6.25
N ARG A 44 3.32 11.56 6.58
CA ARG A 44 2.34 10.84 5.73
C ARG A 44 2.34 11.35 4.29
N THR A 45 2.32 12.68 4.12
CA THR A 45 2.34 13.35 2.80
C THR A 45 3.58 13.01 1.98
N THR A 46 4.75 12.92 2.62
CA THR A 46 6.00 12.56 1.96
C THR A 46 5.98 11.10 1.49
N VAL A 47 5.45 10.19 2.31
CA VAL A 47 5.32 8.77 1.95
C VAL A 47 4.32 8.60 0.80
N ILE A 48 3.18 9.29 0.86
CA ILE A 48 2.17 9.29 -0.21
C ILE A 48 2.79 9.78 -1.53
N ALA A 49 3.45 10.94 -1.51
CA ALA A 49 4.09 11.50 -2.70
C ALA A 49 5.10 10.51 -3.31
N PHE A 50 5.96 9.94 -2.46
CA PHE A 50 6.94 8.94 -2.87
C PHE A 50 6.29 7.71 -3.53
N ILE A 51 5.19 7.19 -2.98
CA ILE A 51 4.47 6.03 -3.57
C ILE A 51 3.85 6.39 -4.92
N ARG A 52 3.27 7.59 -5.04
CA ARG A 52 2.61 8.06 -6.28
C ARG A 52 3.59 8.33 -7.42
N GLU A 53 4.88 8.48 -7.14
CA GLU A 53 5.95 8.65 -8.13
C GLU A 53 6.35 7.34 -8.83
N PHE A 54 5.94 6.17 -8.32
CA PHE A 54 6.28 4.90 -8.95
C PHE A 54 5.56 4.72 -10.30
N PRO A 55 6.25 4.16 -11.31
CA PRO A 55 5.63 3.88 -12.60
C PRO A 55 4.44 2.93 -12.41
N GLY A 56 3.41 3.08 -13.23
CA GLY A 56 2.20 2.28 -13.13
C GLY A 56 1.22 2.70 -12.03
N TYR A 57 1.53 3.70 -11.20
CA TYR A 57 0.54 4.31 -10.31
C TYR A 57 -0.62 4.86 -11.14
N SER A 58 -1.84 4.46 -10.78
CA SER A 58 -3.05 4.99 -11.38
C SER A 58 -4.03 5.34 -10.28
N GLN A 59 -4.48 6.59 -10.26
CA GLN A 59 -5.50 7.01 -9.34
C GLN A 59 -6.83 6.34 -9.72
N LEU A 60 -7.41 5.56 -8.81
CA LEU A 60 -8.78 5.10 -8.97
C LEU A 60 -9.68 6.33 -8.90
N VAL A 61 -10.41 6.62 -9.98
CA VAL A 61 -11.17 7.88 -10.18
C VAL A 61 -12.14 8.21 -9.03
N GLN A 62 -12.54 7.21 -8.23
CA GLN A 62 -13.44 7.36 -7.09
C GLN A 62 -12.74 7.35 -5.72
N ASN A 63 -11.41 7.17 -5.67
CA ASN A 63 -10.69 6.98 -4.42
C ASN A 63 -9.55 8.01 -4.28
N GLN A 64 -9.80 9.07 -3.50
CA GLN A 64 -8.78 10.03 -3.06
C GLN A 64 -8.09 9.57 -1.75
N SER A 65 -8.20 8.29 -1.42
CA SER A 65 -7.63 7.75 -0.18
C SER A 65 -6.11 7.95 -0.13
N ASP A 66 -5.65 8.42 1.02
CA ASP A 66 -4.24 8.51 1.40
C ASP A 66 -3.67 7.16 1.87
N SER A 67 -4.50 6.13 1.87
CA SER A 67 -4.17 4.78 2.33
C SER A 67 -4.22 3.72 1.25
N ILE A 68 -4.72 4.02 0.04
CA ILE A 68 -4.91 3.01 -1.02
C ILE A 68 -4.23 3.48 -2.29
N PHE A 69 -3.36 2.62 -2.83
CA PHE A 69 -2.58 2.90 -4.02
C PHE A 69 -2.74 1.74 -5.00
N TYR A 70 -3.10 2.10 -6.23
CA TYR A 70 -3.37 1.16 -7.29
C TYR A 70 -2.25 1.23 -8.33
N PHE A 71 -1.72 0.06 -8.70
CA PHE A 71 -0.63 -0.08 -9.64
C PHE A 71 -0.99 -1.04 -10.76
N ILE A 72 -0.65 -0.65 -11.98
CA ILE A 72 -0.68 -1.52 -13.16
C ILE A 72 0.77 -1.94 -13.44
N ASP A 73 1.08 -3.21 -13.22
CA ASP A 73 2.38 -3.78 -13.51
C ASP A 73 2.54 -3.86 -15.04
N THR A 74 3.47 -3.07 -15.59
CA THR A 74 3.83 -3.16 -17.01
C THR A 74 4.67 -4.41 -17.27
N PRO A 75 4.39 -5.20 -18.32
CA PRO A 75 5.04 -6.49 -18.57
C PRO A 75 6.54 -6.42 -18.96
N SER A 76 7.20 -5.26 -18.85
CA SER A 76 8.61 -5.13 -19.19
C SER A 76 9.52 -5.50 -18.01
N THR A 77 9.97 -6.75 -18.05
CA THR A 77 11.31 -7.19 -17.59
C THR A 77 11.71 -6.88 -16.16
N GLN A 78 11.20 -7.67 -15.22
CA GLN A 78 11.93 -8.41 -14.18
C GLN A 78 10.90 -8.91 -13.16
N ALA A 79 11.15 -10.08 -12.57
CA ALA A 79 10.23 -10.83 -11.71
C ALA A 79 9.86 -10.15 -10.36
N SER A 80 9.99 -8.83 -10.23
CA SER A 80 9.62 -8.04 -9.06
C SER A 80 8.40 -7.18 -9.37
N CYS A 81 7.32 -7.37 -8.62
CA CYS A 81 6.14 -6.51 -8.71
C CYS A 81 6.50 -5.08 -8.26
N ILE A 82 5.93 -4.05 -8.89
CA ILE A 82 6.20 -2.64 -8.55
C ILE A 82 5.98 -2.39 -7.06
N VAL A 83 4.97 -3.05 -6.48
CA VAL A 83 4.66 -2.97 -5.05
C VAL A 83 5.75 -3.55 -4.17
N ASP A 84 6.43 -4.63 -4.58
CA ASP A 84 7.55 -5.20 -3.83
C ASP A 84 8.72 -4.21 -3.75
N ASN A 85 8.98 -3.47 -4.84
CA ASN A 85 10.00 -2.43 -4.89
C ASN A 85 9.64 -1.24 -3.98
N ILE A 86 8.37 -0.83 -3.95
CA ILE A 86 7.87 0.21 -3.05
C ILE A 86 8.11 -0.20 -1.59
N VAL A 87 7.69 -1.41 -1.23
CA VAL A 87 7.84 -1.93 0.13
C VAL A 87 9.30 -2.01 0.55
N LEU A 88 10.17 -2.46 -0.35
CA LEU A 88 11.60 -2.53 -0.09
C LEU A 88 12.21 -1.13 0.11
N ALA A 89 11.77 -0.12 -0.65
CA ALA A 89 12.22 1.25 -0.47
C ALA A 89 11.72 1.87 0.84
N LEU A 90 10.44 1.62 1.21
CA LEU A 90 9.88 2.04 2.49
C LEU A 90 10.63 1.41 3.66
N LYS A 91 10.89 0.09 3.61
CA LYS A 91 11.70 -0.62 4.61
C LYS A 91 13.08 0.01 4.76
N ARG A 92 13.80 0.27 3.66
CA ARG A 92 15.13 0.88 3.74
C ARG A 92 15.14 2.25 4.41
N LYS A 93 14.06 3.01 4.27
CA LYS A 93 13.97 4.39 4.76
C LYS A 93 13.42 4.50 6.18
N TYR A 94 12.44 3.66 6.52
CA TYR A 94 11.63 3.84 7.73
C TYR A 94 11.72 2.68 8.71
N HIS A 95 12.26 1.53 8.32
CA HIS A 95 12.41 0.42 9.25
C HIS A 95 13.34 0.78 10.41
N GLN A 96 12.84 0.60 11.64
CA GLN A 96 13.62 0.78 12.85
C GLN A 96 13.74 -0.56 13.58
N VAL A 97 14.98 -1.00 13.81
CA VAL A 97 15.28 -2.25 14.51
C VAL A 97 14.77 -2.17 15.95
N ASN A 98 14.12 -3.22 16.42
CA ASN A 98 13.57 -3.35 17.78
C ASN A 98 12.45 -2.35 18.15
N MET A 99 11.76 -1.80 17.16
CA MET A 99 10.57 -0.96 17.39
C MET A 99 9.33 -1.61 16.77
N VAL A 100 8.18 -1.40 17.41
CA VAL A 100 6.87 -1.84 16.89
C VAL A 100 6.61 -1.14 15.55
N SER A 101 5.97 -1.78 14.57
CA SER A 101 5.63 -1.11 13.30
C SER A 101 4.50 -0.10 13.51
N PHE A 102 4.67 1.14 13.02
CA PHE A 102 3.70 2.25 13.22
C PHE A 102 2.69 2.42 12.09
N GLY A 103 2.75 1.53 11.12
CA GLY A 103 1.72 1.36 10.12
C GLY A 103 1.71 -0.10 9.67
N ARG A 104 0.62 -0.51 9.04
CA ARG A 104 0.50 -1.84 8.45
C ARG A 104 0.38 -1.70 6.96
N VAL A 105 1.20 -2.45 6.25
CA VAL A 105 1.21 -2.45 4.80
C VAL A 105 0.61 -3.75 4.33
N TYR A 106 -0.42 -3.66 3.50
CA TYR A 106 -1.07 -4.82 2.91
C TYR A 106 -0.87 -4.81 1.41
N ILE A 107 -0.56 -5.97 0.84
CA ILE A 107 -0.53 -6.17 -0.61
C ILE A 107 -1.62 -7.17 -0.98
N SER A 108 -2.38 -6.85 -2.03
CA SER A 108 -3.20 -7.82 -2.77
C SER A 108 -2.68 -7.95 -4.19
N LYS A 109 -2.34 -9.18 -4.59
CA LYS A 109 -1.91 -9.56 -5.95
C LYS A 109 -2.98 -10.42 -6.63
N GLU A 110 -3.02 -10.34 -7.96
CA GLU A 110 -4.04 -10.91 -8.85
C GLU A 110 -4.45 -12.37 -8.58
N GLU A 111 -3.53 -13.21 -8.12
CA GLU A 111 -3.78 -14.66 -8.02
C GLU A 111 -4.77 -15.07 -6.91
N ASN A 112 -5.04 -14.17 -5.94
CA ASN A 112 -6.03 -14.44 -4.90
C ASN A 112 -6.73 -13.13 -4.51
N LEU A 113 -7.76 -12.78 -5.27
CA LEU A 113 -8.84 -11.92 -4.80
C LEU A 113 -9.16 -12.32 -3.36
N PHE A 114 -9.05 -11.39 -2.41
CA PHE A 114 -9.27 -11.56 -0.96
C PHE A 114 -8.08 -11.99 -0.07
N ARG A 115 -6.84 -12.15 -0.57
CA ARG A 115 -5.66 -12.25 0.31
C ARG A 115 -4.89 -10.94 0.35
N ALA A 116 -5.21 -10.09 1.32
CA ALA A 116 -4.38 -8.97 1.73
C ALA A 116 -3.31 -9.51 2.69
N ASN A 117 -2.06 -9.61 2.22
CA ASN A 117 -0.95 -10.07 3.05
C ASN A 117 -0.35 -8.87 3.78
N GLU A 118 -0.38 -8.90 5.11
CA GLU A 118 0.33 -7.91 5.93
C GLU A 118 1.84 -8.12 5.79
N ILE A 119 2.55 -7.04 5.45
CA ILE A 119 4.00 -7.02 5.46
C ILE A 119 4.46 -6.36 6.74
N LEU A 120 5.10 -7.18 7.56
CA LEU A 120 5.66 -6.75 8.82
C LEU A 120 6.90 -5.87 8.60
N ASN A 121 7.10 -4.95 9.56
CA ASN A 121 8.31 -4.16 9.74
C ASN A 121 8.63 -3.23 8.54
N VAL A 122 7.62 -2.52 8.04
CA VAL A 122 7.81 -1.52 6.97
C VAL A 122 8.08 -0.13 7.54
N PHE A 123 7.40 0.23 8.63
CA PHE A 123 7.57 1.47 9.38
C PHE A 123 8.12 1.20 10.78
#